data_AF-A0A2G9TZY8-F1
#
_entry.id   AF-A0A2G9TZY8-F1
#
_cell.length_a   1.000
_cell.length_b   1.000
_cell.length_c   1.000
_cell.angle_alpha   90.00
_cell.angle_beta   90.00
_cell.angle_gamma   90.00
#
_symmetry.space_group_name_H-M   'P 1'
#
loop_
_entity.id
_entity.type
_entity.pdbx_description
1 polymer ?
#
loop_
_entity_poly.entity_id
_entity_poly.type
_entity_poly.pdbx_seq_one_letter_code
_entity_poly.pdbx_strand_id
1 'polypeptide(L)'
;MDSATVLSMFKQMMEEQRNVITKIMERIPERGQGDGQPVEPISPPNMMTALSNRIEKFEFDPEADMIFSKWFSRYKDVFSEDAKQLTESAKVRLLCEKLDSVSFEKYQRHVLPRDMSQTGFGETVGILKELFDCKTSLFTTRYQCLKLKKSDAEDFLTYTGRVNEICEKAKIHDLDSDMIKCLLWIF
;
A
#
# COMPACT_ATOMS: atom_id res chain seq x y z
N MET A 1 -32.46 23.53 -45.81
CA MET A 1 -30.99 23.63 -45.72
C MET A 1 -30.43 22.28 -46.12
N ASP A 2 -29.46 22.27 -47.04
CA ASP A 2 -28.84 21.04 -47.55
C ASP A 2 -27.85 20.46 -46.52
N SER A 3 -27.74 19.13 -46.46
CA SER A 3 -26.90 18.40 -45.51
C SER A 3 -25.41 18.72 -45.67
N ALA A 4 -24.94 19.06 -46.87
CA ALA A 4 -23.56 19.45 -47.08
C ALA A 4 -23.26 20.83 -46.47
N THR A 5 -24.26 21.71 -46.42
CA THR A 5 -24.18 23.02 -45.77
C THR A 5 -24.09 22.90 -44.25
N VAL A 6 -24.83 21.96 -43.64
CA VAL A 6 -24.77 21.74 -42.18
C VAL A 6 -23.42 21.14 -41.76
N LEU A 7 -22.87 20.23 -42.57
CA LEU A 7 -21.57 19.60 -42.30
C LEU A 7 -20.40 20.59 -42.46
N SER A 8 -20.48 21.52 -43.42
CA SER A 8 -19.47 22.57 -43.59
C SER A 8 -19.50 23.55 -42.41
N MET A 9 -20.68 23.93 -41.91
CA MET A 9 -20.82 24.74 -40.70
C MET A 9 -20.26 24.03 -39.46
N PHE A 10 -20.48 22.73 -39.31
CA PHE A 10 -19.91 21.95 -38.21
C PHE A 10 -18.38 21.85 -38.28
N LYS A 11 -17.81 21.62 -39.47
CA LYS A 11 -16.35 21.64 -39.66
C LYS A 11 -15.75 23.01 -39.33
N GLN A 12 -16.37 24.08 -39.80
CA GLN A 12 -15.92 25.44 -39.54
C GLN A 12 -15.97 25.78 -38.05
N MET A 13 -17.03 25.38 -37.35
CA MET A 13 -17.15 25.58 -35.90
C MET A 13 -16.07 24.82 -35.12
N MET A 14 -15.73 23.60 -35.53
CA MET A 14 -14.67 22.81 -34.89
C MET A 14 -13.28 23.43 -35.10
N GLU A 15 -13.05 24.02 -36.27
CA GLU A 15 -11.79 24.69 -36.60
C GLU A 15 -11.64 26.03 -35.87
N GLU A 16 -12.74 26.78 -35.70
CA GLU A 16 -12.81 27.96 -34.83
C GLU A 16 -12.53 27.60 -33.37
N GLN A 17 -13.17 26.54 -32.84
CA GLN A 17 -12.90 26.04 -31.48
C GLN A 17 -11.43 25.67 -31.29
N ARG A 18 -10.82 24.98 -32.27
CA ARG A 18 -9.40 24.62 -32.23
C ARG A 18 -8.49 25.86 -32.22
N ASN A 19 -8.80 26.87 -33.03
CA ASN A 19 -8.03 28.12 -33.05
C ASN A 19 -8.19 28.94 -31.75
N VAL A 20 -9.38 28.95 -31.15
CA VAL A 20 -9.61 29.60 -29.84
C VAL A 20 -8.78 28.93 -28.76
N ILE A 21 -8.78 27.59 -28.69
CA ILE A 21 -7.98 26.82 -27.73
C ILE A 21 -6.48 27.08 -27.92
N THR A 22 -6.01 27.11 -29.17
CA THR A 22 -4.60 27.35 -29.49
C THR A 22 -4.17 28.77 -29.05
N LYS A 23 -5.03 29.76 -29.26
CA LYS A 23 -4.78 31.16 -28.88
C LYS A 23 -4.86 31.40 -27.37
N ILE A 24 -5.59 30.57 -26.63
CA ILE A 24 -5.60 30.57 -25.15
C ILE A 24 -4.31 29.95 -24.62
N MET A 25 -3.85 28.86 -25.22
CA MET A 25 -2.62 28.16 -24.83
C MET A 25 -1.35 28.99 -25.10
N GLU A 26 -1.32 29.78 -26.17
CA GLU A 26 -0.22 30.72 -26.48
C GLU A 26 -0.20 31.97 -25.60
N ARG A 27 -1.27 32.27 -24.85
CA ARG A 27 -1.37 33.45 -23.98
C ARG A 27 -1.00 33.19 -22.51
N ILE A 28 -0.59 31.98 -22.16
CA ILE A 28 -0.13 31.65 -20.81
C ILE A 28 1.36 32.04 -20.71
N PRO A 29 1.75 33.09 -19.98
CA PRO A 29 3.15 33.36 -19.71
C PRO A 29 3.63 32.39 -18.62
N GLU A 30 4.80 31.78 -18.81
CA GLU A 30 5.48 31.05 -17.76
C GLU A 30 5.84 32.00 -16.60
N ARG A 31 5.07 31.97 -15.51
CA ARG A 31 5.53 32.46 -14.20
C ARG A 31 4.68 31.92 -13.03
N GLY A 32 5.29 31.02 -12.27
CA GLY A 32 5.36 31.00 -10.80
C GLY A 32 4.08 31.02 -9.94
N GLN A 33 3.91 29.93 -9.17
CA GLN A 33 3.35 29.82 -7.82
C GLN A 33 1.99 30.48 -7.50
N GLY A 34 1.01 29.63 -7.13
CA GLY A 34 -0.12 30.04 -6.29
C GLY A 34 -1.41 29.27 -6.55
N ASP A 35 -1.63 28.25 -5.72
CA ASP A 35 -2.86 27.53 -5.36
C ASP A 35 -4.19 27.83 -6.09
N GLY A 36 -4.83 26.77 -6.59
CA GLY A 36 -6.22 26.81 -7.07
C GLY A 36 -6.45 26.06 -8.39
N GLN A 37 -6.10 24.77 -8.46
CA GLN A 37 -6.34 23.97 -9.67
C GLN A 37 -7.82 23.51 -9.74
N PRO A 38 -8.52 23.69 -10.87
CA PRO A 38 -9.75 22.97 -11.16
C PRO A 38 -9.44 21.48 -11.18
N VAL A 39 -10.25 20.68 -10.50
CA VAL A 39 -10.11 19.22 -10.45
C VAL A 39 -10.35 18.66 -11.85
N GLU A 40 -9.29 18.47 -12.62
CA GLU A 40 -9.32 17.70 -13.86
C GLU A 40 -9.70 16.24 -13.53
N PRO A 41 -10.58 15.59 -14.32
CA PRO A 41 -10.84 14.17 -14.17
C PRO A 41 -9.55 13.40 -14.44
N ILE A 42 -8.99 12.83 -13.38
CA ILE A 42 -7.71 12.11 -13.39
C ILE A 42 -7.84 10.93 -14.34
N SER A 43 -7.07 10.95 -15.44
CA SER A 43 -7.00 9.82 -16.36
C SER A 43 -6.46 8.57 -15.63
N PRO A 44 -6.93 7.34 -15.94
CA PRO A 44 -6.53 6.10 -15.25
C PRO A 44 -5.00 5.87 -15.08
N PRO A 45 -4.13 6.23 -16.05
CA PRO A 45 -2.67 6.12 -15.88
C PRO A 45 -2.12 7.08 -14.80
N ASN A 46 -2.72 8.26 -14.64
CA ASN A 46 -2.32 9.23 -13.61
C ASN A 46 -2.69 8.77 -12.20
N MET A 47 -3.79 8.02 -12.05
CA MET A 47 -4.21 7.48 -10.75
C MET A 47 -3.22 6.44 -10.22
N MET A 48 -2.75 5.53 -11.07
CA MET A 48 -1.79 4.49 -10.67
C MET A 48 -0.47 5.09 -10.18
N THR A 49 0.07 6.06 -10.92
CA THR A 49 1.29 6.79 -10.54
C THR A 49 1.10 7.58 -9.25
N ALA A 50 -0.05 8.26 -9.08
CA ALA A 50 -0.36 9.01 -7.87
C ALA A 50 -0.46 8.09 -6.63
N LEU A 51 -1.11 6.93 -6.75
CA LEU A 51 -1.20 5.94 -5.67
C LEU A 51 0.17 5.33 -5.37
N SER A 52 0.94 5.00 -6.41
CA SER A 52 2.31 4.50 -6.27
C SER A 52 3.17 5.49 -5.46
N ASN A 53 3.17 6.77 -5.80
CA ASN A 53 3.97 7.78 -5.09
C ASN A 53 3.62 7.95 -3.60
N ARG A 54 2.45 7.49 -3.15
CA ARG A 54 2.04 7.54 -1.74
C ARG A 54 2.52 6.35 -0.93
N ILE A 55 3.08 5.34 -1.58
CA ILE A 55 3.52 4.10 -0.96
C ILE A 55 5.04 4.03 -1.07
N GLU A 56 5.72 3.93 0.07
CA GLU A 56 7.16 3.68 0.14
C GLU A 56 7.48 2.25 -0.28
N LYS A 57 8.68 2.04 -0.81
CA LYS A 57 9.14 0.71 -1.21
C LYS A 57 9.28 -0.20 0.01
N PHE A 58 8.80 -1.43 -0.10
CA PHE A 58 8.97 -2.48 0.89
C PHE A 58 10.34 -3.11 0.72
N GLU A 59 11.12 -3.11 1.79
CA GLU A 59 12.40 -3.79 1.91
C GLU A 59 12.34 -4.65 3.18
N PHE A 60 12.46 -5.96 3.00
CA PHE A 60 12.36 -6.90 4.11
C PHE A 60 13.64 -6.86 4.95
N ASP A 61 13.51 -6.44 6.21
CA ASP A 61 14.58 -6.44 7.21
C ASP A 61 14.04 -6.97 8.55
N PRO A 62 14.33 -8.24 8.91
CA PRO A 62 13.88 -8.80 10.17
C PRO A 62 14.62 -8.25 11.40
N GLU A 63 15.82 -7.67 11.25
CA GLU A 63 16.59 -7.08 12.35
C GLU A 63 16.04 -5.71 12.73
N ALA A 64 15.59 -4.93 11.74
CA ALA A 64 14.92 -3.64 11.94
C ALA A 64 13.39 -3.76 12.20
N ASP A 65 12.87 -4.98 12.38
CA ASP A 65 11.43 -5.26 12.50
C ASP A 65 10.62 -4.66 11.32
N MET A 66 11.20 -4.68 10.11
CA MET A 66 10.56 -4.28 8.86
C MET A 66 9.99 -5.50 8.15
N ILE A 67 8.88 -5.99 8.70
CA ILE A 67 8.11 -7.12 8.17
C ILE A 67 6.93 -6.66 7.33
N PHE A 68 6.44 -7.53 6.45
CA PHE A 68 5.40 -7.19 5.48
C PHE A 68 4.11 -6.72 6.13
N SER A 69 3.65 -7.37 7.21
CA SER A 69 2.43 -6.96 7.93
C SER A 69 2.51 -5.55 8.50
N LYS A 70 3.69 -5.12 8.98
CA LYS A 70 3.91 -3.77 9.52
C LYS A 70 3.87 -2.72 8.41
N TRP A 71 4.61 -2.96 7.34
CA TRP A 71 4.60 -2.10 6.15
C TRP A 71 3.20 -2.02 5.53
N PHE A 72 2.53 -3.16 5.34
CA PHE A 72 1.19 -3.23 4.74
C PHE A 72 0.15 -2.52 5.62
N SER A 73 0.25 -2.61 6.95
CA SER A 73 -0.66 -1.90 7.85
C SER A 73 -0.58 -0.38 7.68
N ARG A 74 0.59 0.18 7.35
CA ARG A 74 0.77 1.62 7.11
C ARG A 74 0.06 2.10 5.84
N TYR A 75 -0.01 1.25 4.83
CA TYR A 75 -0.57 1.58 3.51
C TYR A 75 -1.89 0.88 3.20
N LYS A 76 -2.47 0.16 4.17
CA LYS A 76 -3.67 -0.66 3.99
C LYS A 76 -4.81 0.13 3.36
N ASP A 77 -5.06 1.33 3.87
CA ASP A 77 -6.15 2.19 3.40
C ASP A 77 -5.92 2.71 1.97
N VAL A 78 -4.65 2.86 1.55
CA VAL A 78 -4.33 3.20 0.16
C VAL A 78 -4.76 2.07 -0.78
N PHE A 79 -4.58 0.81 -0.37
CA PHE A 79 -4.99 -0.35 -1.16
C PHE A 79 -6.50 -0.65 -1.08
N SER A 80 -7.17 -0.34 0.04
CA SER A 80 -8.59 -0.65 0.24
C SER A 80 -9.54 0.48 -0.16
N GLU A 81 -9.24 1.73 0.22
CA GLU A 81 -10.11 2.89 -0.02
C GLU A 81 -9.68 3.67 -1.26
N ASP A 82 -8.41 4.07 -1.33
CA ASP A 82 -7.95 4.95 -2.42
C ASP A 82 -7.83 4.21 -3.75
N ALA A 83 -7.45 2.93 -3.69
CA ALA A 83 -7.39 2.02 -4.83
C ALA A 83 -8.69 1.23 -5.04
N LYS A 84 -9.81 1.59 -4.39
CA LYS A 84 -11.06 0.82 -4.44
C LYS A 84 -11.60 0.63 -5.85
N GLN A 85 -11.37 1.60 -6.73
CA GLN A 85 -11.80 1.60 -8.12
C GLN A 85 -10.88 0.75 -9.03
N LEU A 86 -9.70 0.36 -8.54
CA LEU A 86 -8.77 -0.48 -9.29
C LEU A 86 -9.25 -1.92 -9.32
N THR A 87 -9.02 -2.58 -10.46
CA THR A 87 -9.20 -4.03 -10.58
C THR A 87 -8.22 -4.76 -9.65
N GLU A 88 -8.56 -5.97 -9.23
CA GLU A 88 -7.68 -6.79 -8.39
C GLU A 88 -6.28 -6.96 -9.02
N SER A 89 -6.22 -7.18 -10.33
CA SER A 89 -4.96 -7.26 -11.08
C SER A 89 -4.16 -5.94 -11.04
N ALA A 90 -4.82 -4.78 -11.09
CA ALA A 90 -4.14 -3.50 -10.93
C ALA A 90 -3.61 -3.29 -9.50
N LYS A 91 -4.35 -3.71 -8.47
CA LYS A 91 -3.87 -3.67 -7.08
C LYS A 91 -2.68 -4.59 -6.85
N VAL A 92 -2.70 -5.79 -7.43
CA VAL A 92 -1.56 -6.72 -7.39
C VAL A 92 -0.34 -6.12 -8.07
N ARG A 93 -0.50 -5.52 -9.26
CA ARG A 93 0.61 -4.82 -9.93
C ARG A 93 1.17 -3.67 -9.09
N LEU A 94 0.31 -2.86 -8.46
CA LEU A 94 0.72 -1.77 -7.58
C LEU A 94 1.52 -2.30 -6.38
N LEU A 95 1.05 -3.38 -5.76
CA LEU A 95 1.73 -4.00 -4.63
C LEU A 95 3.09 -4.57 -5.04
N CYS A 96 3.15 -5.28 -6.17
CA CYS A 96 4.39 -5.83 -6.71
C CYS A 96 5.40 -4.75 -7.10
N GLU A 97 4.97 -3.62 -7.66
CA GLU A 97 5.83 -2.47 -7.98
C GLU A 97 6.52 -1.92 -6.72
N LYS A 98 5.88 -2.07 -5.56
CA LYS A 98 6.39 -1.60 -4.27
C LYS A 98 7.29 -2.58 -3.55
N LEU A 99 7.47 -3.79 -4.06
CA LEU A 99 8.47 -4.70 -3.53
C LEU A 99 9.86 -4.30 -4.05
N ASP A 100 10.88 -4.44 -3.21
CA ASP A 100 12.26 -4.43 -3.69
C ASP A 100 12.55 -5.62 -4.59
N SER A 101 13.65 -5.54 -5.33
CA SER A 101 14.00 -6.53 -6.34
C SER A 101 14.14 -7.93 -5.72
N VAL A 102 14.64 -8.03 -4.49
CA VAL A 102 14.85 -9.32 -3.82
C VAL A 102 13.52 -9.89 -3.34
N SER A 103 12.66 -9.08 -2.71
CA SER A 103 11.35 -9.56 -2.25
C SER A 103 10.43 -9.91 -3.42
N PHE A 104 10.45 -9.11 -4.49
CA PHE A 104 9.70 -9.40 -5.71
C PHE A 104 10.10 -10.73 -6.34
N GLU A 105 11.40 -10.99 -6.48
CA GLU A 105 11.90 -12.23 -7.08
C GLU A 105 11.50 -13.47 -6.25
N LYS A 106 11.57 -13.37 -4.92
CA LYS A 106 11.11 -14.45 -4.01
C LYS A 106 9.61 -14.72 -4.15
N TYR A 107 8.80 -13.66 -4.21
CA TYR A 107 7.36 -13.79 -4.46
C TYR A 107 7.08 -14.45 -5.82
N GLN A 108 7.74 -13.99 -6.89
CA GLN A 108 7.57 -14.53 -8.23
C GLN A 108 7.90 -16.02 -8.30
N ARG A 109 8.98 -16.47 -7.64
CA ARG A 109 9.33 -17.89 -7.55
C ARG A 109 8.28 -18.71 -6.81
N HIS A 110 7.63 -18.13 -5.79
CA HIS A 110 6.65 -18.82 -4.97
C HIS A 110 5.30 -19.03 -5.68
N VAL A 111 4.89 -18.11 -6.56
CA VAL A 111 3.60 -18.23 -7.27
C VAL A 111 3.62 -19.17 -8.48
N LEU A 112 4.81 -19.62 -8.91
CA LEU A 112 4.94 -20.55 -10.03
C LEU A 112 4.11 -21.84 -9.81
N PRO A 113 3.50 -22.39 -10.87
CA PRO A 113 3.58 -21.99 -12.29
C PRO A 113 2.59 -20.87 -12.68
N ARG A 114 1.86 -20.26 -11.74
CA ARG A 114 0.86 -19.23 -12.03
C ARG A 114 1.52 -17.89 -12.35
N ASP A 115 0.85 -17.10 -13.17
CA ASP A 115 1.25 -15.71 -13.43
C ASP A 115 0.76 -14.80 -12.28
N MET A 116 1.49 -13.72 -12.00
CA MET A 116 1.11 -12.76 -10.96
C MET A 116 -0.25 -12.13 -11.22
N SER A 117 -0.63 -11.95 -12.49
CA SER A 117 -1.94 -11.44 -12.90
C SER A 117 -3.10 -12.40 -12.62
N GLN A 118 -2.81 -13.67 -12.37
CA GLN A 118 -3.79 -14.72 -12.06
C GLN A 118 -4.02 -14.89 -10.54
N THR A 119 -3.18 -14.28 -9.71
CA THR A 119 -3.30 -14.31 -8.25
C THR A 119 -4.17 -13.15 -7.80
N GLY A 120 -5.19 -13.40 -6.97
CA GLY A 120 -6.04 -12.33 -6.43
C GLY A 120 -5.30 -11.46 -5.42
N PHE A 121 -5.73 -10.22 -5.18
CA PHE A 121 -5.03 -9.30 -4.27
C PHE A 121 -4.93 -9.85 -2.85
N GLY A 122 -6.02 -10.41 -2.33
CA GLY A 122 -6.03 -11.04 -0.99
C GLY A 122 -5.09 -12.24 -0.89
N GLU A 123 -5.00 -13.06 -1.94
CA GLU A 123 -4.08 -14.21 -1.99
C GLU A 123 -2.62 -13.73 -2.04
N THR A 124 -2.31 -12.73 -2.86
CA THR A 124 -0.98 -12.10 -2.91
C THR A 124 -0.57 -11.55 -1.54
N VAL A 125 -1.45 -10.83 -0.85
CA VAL A 125 -1.18 -10.33 0.50
C VAL A 125 -0.92 -11.48 1.47
N GLY A 126 -1.67 -12.57 1.38
CA GLY A 126 -1.45 -13.78 2.19
C GLY A 126 -0.09 -14.42 1.96
N ILE A 127 0.31 -14.60 0.70
CA ILE A 127 1.62 -15.16 0.32
C ILE A 127 2.76 -14.25 0.80
N LEU A 128 2.65 -12.94 0.62
CA LEU A 128 3.67 -11.99 1.05
C LEU A 128 3.85 -11.97 2.57
N LYS A 129 2.75 -12.09 3.34
CA LYS A 129 2.82 -12.31 4.79
C LYS A 129 3.55 -13.60 5.13
N GLU A 130 3.27 -14.69 4.42
CA GLU A 130 3.96 -15.95 4.68
C GLU A 130 5.47 -15.88 4.42
N LEU A 131 5.87 -15.19 3.36
CA LEU A 131 7.27 -15.07 2.93
C LEU A 131 8.08 -14.08 3.77
N PHE A 132 7.44 -13.00 4.23
CA PHE A 132 8.12 -11.80 4.75
C PHE A 132 7.61 -11.32 6.10
N ASP A 133 6.81 -12.12 6.81
CA ASP A 133 6.59 -11.94 8.24
C ASP A 133 7.46 -12.89 9.07
N CYS A 134 7.82 -12.42 10.26
CA CYS A 134 8.44 -13.27 11.26
C CYS A 134 7.46 -14.37 11.69
N LYS A 135 7.78 -15.63 11.39
CA LYS A 135 7.05 -16.80 11.87
C LYS A 135 7.41 -17.06 13.34
N THR A 136 6.87 -16.24 14.25
CA THR A 136 6.97 -16.49 15.68
C THR A 136 5.77 -17.33 16.11
N SER A 137 6.00 -18.47 16.77
CA SER A 137 4.89 -19.25 17.31
C SER A 137 4.14 -18.43 18.36
N LEU A 138 2.82 -18.63 18.48
CA LEU A 138 2.02 -17.96 19.52
C LEU A 138 2.58 -18.22 20.92
N PHE A 139 3.12 -19.43 21.16
CA PHE A 139 3.80 -19.78 22.40
C PHE A 139 5.02 -18.89 22.64
N THR A 140 5.90 -18.75 21.65
CA THR A 140 7.10 -17.91 21.73
C THR A 140 6.74 -16.44 21.96
N THR A 141 5.73 -15.93 21.24
CA THR A 141 5.24 -14.55 21.41
C THR A 141 4.71 -14.30 22.82
N ARG A 142 3.90 -15.23 23.37
CA ARG A 142 3.41 -15.17 24.75
C ARG A 142 4.53 -15.20 25.78
N TYR A 143 5.51 -16.06 25.57
CA TYR A 143 6.67 -16.14 26.44
C TYR A 143 7.51 -14.84 26.41
N GLN A 144 7.73 -14.28 25.22
CA GLN A 144 8.42 -12.99 25.05
C GLN A 144 7.65 -11.84 25.71
N CYS A 145 6.31 -11.86 25.63
CA CYS A 145 5.45 -10.90 26.33
C CYS A 145 5.73 -10.88 27.84
N LEU A 146 5.78 -12.05 28.49
CA LEU A 146 6.08 -12.16 29.92
C LEU A 146 7.52 -11.75 30.28
N LYS A 147 8.44 -11.88 29.32
CA LYS A 147 9.85 -11.48 29.47
C LYS A 147 10.11 -10.01 29.13
N LEU A 148 9.12 -9.28 28.66
CA LEU A 148 9.31 -7.90 28.21
C LEU A 148 9.76 -7.01 29.39
N LYS A 149 10.91 -6.37 29.21
CA LYS A 149 11.47 -5.41 30.18
C LYS A 149 11.74 -4.09 29.49
N LYS A 150 11.52 -2.99 30.22
CA LYS A 150 11.92 -1.66 29.81
C LYS A 150 13.45 -1.59 29.78
N SER A 151 14.02 -0.98 28.74
CA SER A 151 15.47 -0.70 28.73
C SER A 151 15.78 0.65 29.42
N ASP A 152 17.03 0.84 29.83
CA ASP A 152 17.43 2.08 30.51
C ASP A 152 17.38 3.31 29.59
N ALA A 153 17.64 3.13 28.30
CA ALA A 153 17.64 4.20 27.29
C ALA A 153 16.23 4.55 26.76
N GLU A 154 15.21 3.74 27.09
CA GLU A 154 13.85 3.89 26.60
C GLU A 154 12.99 4.75 27.54
N ASP A 155 12.12 5.60 27.00
CA ASP A 155 11.15 6.34 27.79
C ASP A 155 9.88 5.50 28.08
N PHE A 156 9.09 5.91 29.07
CA PHE A 156 7.90 5.15 29.46
C PHE A 156 6.79 5.11 28.41
N LEU A 157 6.68 6.14 27.56
CA LEU A 157 5.65 6.17 26.52
C LEU A 157 5.97 5.13 25.44
N THR A 158 7.23 5.09 24.99
CA THR A 158 7.72 4.07 24.05
C THR A 158 7.56 2.66 24.64
N TYR A 159 7.95 2.47 25.90
CA TYR A 159 7.77 1.19 26.59
C TYR A 159 6.30 0.76 26.68
N THR A 160 5.40 1.69 27.06
CA THR A 160 3.96 1.42 27.14
C THR A 160 3.39 1.00 25.78
N GLY A 161 3.83 1.65 24.70
CA GLY A 161 3.48 1.27 23.33
C GLY A 161 3.90 -0.17 23.01
N ARG A 162 5.13 -0.55 23.33
CA ARG A 162 5.62 -1.93 23.14
C ARG A 162 4.88 -2.95 23.99
N VAL A 163 4.56 -2.62 25.25
CA VAL A 163 3.76 -3.48 26.13
C VAL A 163 2.40 -3.75 25.49
N ASN A 164 1.72 -2.70 25.03
CA ASN A 164 0.42 -2.86 24.37
C ASN A 164 0.52 -3.72 23.09
N GLU A 165 1.50 -3.43 22.24
CA GLU A 165 1.71 -4.18 21.00
C GLU A 165 1.97 -5.68 21.24
N ILE A 166 2.87 -6.02 22.17
CA ILE A 166 3.19 -7.43 22.44
C ILE A 166 2.04 -8.17 23.12
N CYS A 167 1.26 -7.50 23.98
CA CYS A 167 0.08 -8.07 24.63
C CYS A 167 -1.00 -8.47 23.61
N GLU A 168 -1.27 -7.60 22.63
CA GLU A 168 -2.20 -7.89 21.54
C GLU A 168 -1.68 -9.02 20.64
N LYS A 169 -0.40 -8.96 20.24
CA LYS A 169 0.25 -10.04 19.45
C LYS A 169 0.23 -11.39 20.18
N ALA A 170 0.42 -11.39 21.50
CA ALA A 170 0.41 -12.59 22.35
C ALA A 170 -1.01 -13.11 22.64
N LYS A 171 -2.05 -12.34 22.31
CA LYS A 171 -3.43 -12.58 22.75
C LYS A 171 -3.48 -12.84 24.24
N ILE A 172 -2.92 -11.92 25.02
CA ILE A 172 -2.73 -12.12 26.46
C ILE A 172 -4.06 -12.32 27.20
N HIS A 173 -5.14 -11.75 26.67
CA HIS A 173 -6.50 -11.91 27.19
C HIS A 173 -7.07 -13.33 27.05
N ASP A 174 -6.52 -14.14 26.14
CA ASP A 174 -6.91 -15.54 25.93
C ASP A 174 -6.18 -16.50 26.89
N LEU A 175 -5.28 -16.01 27.75
CA LEU A 175 -4.51 -16.85 28.66
C LEU A 175 -5.30 -17.13 29.94
N ASP A 176 -5.56 -18.41 30.20
CA ASP A 176 -6.04 -18.86 31.50
C ASP A 176 -4.87 -19.13 32.48
N SER A 177 -5.23 -19.49 33.72
CA SER A 177 -4.25 -19.77 34.77
C SER A 177 -3.31 -20.92 34.42
N ASP A 178 -3.79 -21.96 33.74
CA ASP A 178 -2.99 -23.15 33.42
C ASP A 178 -2.03 -22.87 32.26
N MET A 179 -2.47 -22.12 31.26
CA MET A 179 -1.61 -21.65 30.18
C MET A 179 -0.50 -20.73 30.68
N ILE A 180 -0.78 -19.86 31.66
CA ILE A 180 0.26 -19.04 32.31
C ILE A 180 1.25 -19.91 33.07
N LYS A 181 0.79 -20.90 33.85
CA LYS A 181 1.68 -21.85 34.54
C LYS A 181 2.59 -22.59 33.56
N CYS A 182 2.06 -23.07 32.43
CA CYS A 182 2.85 -23.70 31.38
C CYS A 182 3.95 -22.78 30.84
N LEU A 183 3.67 -21.50 30.64
CA LEU A 183 4.66 -20.51 30.18
C LEU A 183 5.75 -20.26 31.24
N LEU A 184 5.41 -20.34 32.53
CA LEU A 184 6.35 -20.15 33.64
C LEU A 184 7.21 -21.38 33.91
N TRP A 185 6.71 -22.59 33.64
CA TRP A 185 7.42 -23.85 33.89
C TRP A 185 8.46 -24.21 32.81
N ILE A 186 8.47 -23.53 31.68
CA ILE A 186 9.32 -23.91 30.54
C ILE A 186 10.80 -23.50 30.70
N PHE A 187 11.21 -22.91 31.83
CA PHE A 187 12.61 -22.83 32.28
C PHE A 187 12.72 -22.80 33.81
#